data_AF-A0A9P3IGU8-F1
#
_entry.id   AF-A0A9P3IGU8-F1
#
_cell.length_a   1.000
_cell.length_b   1.000
_cell.length_c   1.000
_cell.angle_alpha   90.00
_cell.angle_beta   90.00
_cell.angle_gamma   90.00
#
_symmetry.space_group_name_H-M   'P 1'
#
loop_
_entity.id
_entity.type
_entity.pdbx_description
1 polymer ?
#
loop_
_entity_poly.entity_id
_entity_poly.type
_entity_poly.pdbx_seq_one_letter_code
_entity_poly.pdbx_strand_id
1 'polypeptide(L)'
;MERQHIDQDLTMRRMEAALFGNLEILGFHRDRVAVNIRLTPNMFQISNLNAGNVILHFLLTRLLPASRITWIFPPKKTCLSQMRKTVIEVLRELEAKGCIPPHSARNTTITAATGPRMVELLYYLSSHALAVFLARKAGGTGEEAPPVHRHVSTKSELVAMHRTHLASCTRGSSSCWTHATGRRSRLPS
;
A
#
# COMPACT_ATOMS: atom_id res chain seq x y z
N MET A 1 30.68 17.43 -8.67
CA MET A 1 29.26 17.04 -8.73
C MET A 1 29.06 15.59 -9.19
N GLU A 2 29.84 15.06 -10.14
CA GLU A 2 29.70 13.65 -10.62
C GLU A 2 29.81 12.57 -9.54
N ARG A 3 30.74 12.68 -8.60
CA ARG A 3 30.93 11.65 -7.55
C ARG A 3 29.71 11.47 -6.63
N GLN A 4 28.95 12.54 -6.37
CA GLN A 4 27.75 12.46 -5.52
C GLN A 4 26.59 11.74 -6.23
N HIS A 5 26.49 11.89 -7.56
CA HIS A 5 25.46 11.23 -8.35
C HIS A 5 25.70 9.71 -8.46
N ILE A 6 26.96 9.33 -8.66
CA ILE A 6 27.37 7.91 -8.74
C ILE A 6 27.11 7.19 -7.40
N ASP A 7 27.38 7.84 -6.28
CA ASP A 7 27.19 7.26 -4.94
C ASP A 7 25.70 7.07 -4.59
N GLN A 8 24.85 8.03 -5.00
CA GLN A 8 23.40 7.91 -4.85
C GLN A 8 22.81 6.79 -5.70
N ASP A 9 23.26 6.64 -6.94
CA ASP A 9 22.82 5.55 -7.82
C ASP A 9 23.23 4.18 -7.31
N LEU A 10 24.46 4.04 -6.80
CA LEU A 10 24.93 2.80 -6.21
C LEU A 10 24.12 2.46 -4.95
N THR A 11 23.86 3.46 -4.10
CA THR A 11 23.04 3.29 -2.89
C THR A 11 21.62 2.85 -3.24
N MET A 12 20.99 3.49 -4.23
CA MET A 12 19.66 3.12 -4.70
C MET A 12 19.60 1.67 -5.19
N ARG A 13 20.57 1.24 -6.01
CA ARG A 13 20.64 -0.15 -6.50
C ARG A 13 20.80 -1.16 -5.38
N ARG A 14 21.60 -0.83 -4.36
CA ARG A 14 21.76 -1.70 -3.18
C ARG A 14 20.46 -1.82 -2.37
N MET A 15 19.75 -0.71 -2.19
CA MET A 15 18.45 -0.71 -1.51
C MET A 15 17.40 -1.49 -2.31
N GLU A 16 17.37 -1.35 -3.63
CA GLU A 16 16.44 -2.08 -4.49
C GLU A 16 16.72 -3.60 -4.48
N ALA A 17 17.99 -3.99 -4.55
CA ALA A 17 18.38 -5.39 -4.43
C ALA A 17 17.99 -5.99 -3.06
N ALA A 18 18.22 -5.24 -1.97
CA ALA A 18 17.83 -5.66 -0.63
C ALA A 18 16.30 -5.74 -0.48
N LEU A 19 15.56 -4.78 -1.05
CA LEU A 19 14.09 -4.83 -1.12
C LEU A 19 13.63 -6.14 -1.79
N PHE A 20 14.19 -6.50 -2.94
CA PHE A 20 13.77 -7.71 -3.65
C PHE A 20 14.07 -8.98 -2.83
N GLY A 21 15.24 -9.06 -2.19
CA GLY A 21 15.56 -10.17 -1.28
C GLY A 21 14.59 -10.24 -0.09
N ASN A 22 14.26 -9.11 0.52
CA ASN A 22 13.28 -9.06 1.63
C ASN A 22 11.89 -9.53 1.18
N LEU A 23 11.45 -9.10 -0.01
CA LEU A 23 10.16 -9.52 -0.56
C LEU A 23 10.13 -11.04 -0.78
N GLU A 24 11.19 -11.61 -1.32
CA GLU A 24 11.31 -13.06 -1.52
C GLU A 24 11.22 -13.84 -0.20
N ILE A 25 11.95 -13.41 0.83
CA ILE A 25 11.92 -14.05 2.16
C ILE A 25 10.51 -13.95 2.80
N LEU A 26 9.81 -12.84 2.57
CA LEU A 26 8.43 -12.64 3.03
C LEU A 26 7.39 -13.46 2.25
N GLY A 27 7.83 -14.23 1.24
CA GLY A 27 6.98 -15.06 0.39
C GLY A 27 6.28 -14.30 -0.73
N PHE A 28 6.87 -13.21 -1.21
CA PHE A 28 6.36 -12.48 -2.37
C PHE A 28 6.63 -13.30 -3.65
N HIS A 29 5.65 -14.11 -4.05
CA HIS A 29 5.73 -14.89 -5.28
C HIS A 29 5.03 -14.16 -6.42
N ARG A 30 5.77 -13.83 -7.48
CA ARG A 30 5.25 -13.10 -8.65
C ARG A 30 4.00 -13.76 -9.24
N ASP A 31 3.99 -15.08 -9.36
CA ASP A 31 2.91 -15.82 -10.02
C ASP A 31 1.63 -15.88 -9.21
N ARG A 32 1.70 -15.49 -7.93
CA ARG A 32 0.56 -15.52 -7.01
C ARG A 32 -0.13 -14.16 -6.90
N VAL A 33 0.44 -13.10 -7.47
CA VAL A 33 -0.18 -11.78 -7.47
C VAL A 33 -1.12 -11.68 -8.68
N ALA A 34 -2.36 -11.24 -8.43
CA ALA A 34 -3.37 -10.98 -9.47
C ALA A 34 -2.90 -9.97 -10.55
N VAL A 35 -1.83 -9.24 -10.28
CA VAL A 35 -1.14 -8.35 -11.21
C VAL A 35 0.27 -8.92 -11.41
N ASN A 36 0.54 -9.42 -12.62
CA ASN A 36 1.85 -9.96 -12.98
C ASN A 36 2.89 -8.84 -12.97
N ILE A 37 3.64 -8.68 -11.87
CA ILE A 37 4.65 -7.61 -11.75
C ILE A 37 6.08 -8.08 -11.98
N ARG A 38 6.66 -7.45 -12.99
CA ARG A 38 8.07 -7.39 -13.40
C ARG A 38 9.10 -6.99 -12.32
N LEU A 39 9.39 -7.70 -11.21
CA LEU A 39 10.56 -7.29 -10.37
C LEU A 39 11.84 -7.32 -11.23
N THR A 40 12.37 -6.13 -11.54
CA THR A 40 13.58 -5.91 -12.34
C THR A 40 14.39 -4.78 -11.73
N PRO A 41 15.72 -4.79 -11.90
CA PRO A 41 16.53 -3.64 -11.54
C PRO A 41 15.98 -2.37 -12.18
N ASN A 42 16.08 -1.25 -11.46
CA ASN A 42 15.68 0.07 -11.89
C ASN A 42 14.18 0.23 -12.21
N MET A 43 13.31 -0.63 -11.67
CA MET A 43 11.87 -0.64 -12.04
C MET A 43 11.11 0.61 -11.59
N PHE A 44 11.72 1.43 -10.73
CA PHE A 44 11.20 2.71 -10.27
C PHE A 44 11.96 3.92 -10.83
N GLN A 45 12.89 3.74 -11.79
CA GLN A 45 13.48 4.90 -12.48
C GLN A 45 12.42 5.73 -13.22
N ILE A 46 11.37 5.06 -13.70
CA ILE A 46 10.17 5.65 -14.28
C ILE A 46 8.98 5.28 -13.38
N SER A 47 7.91 6.07 -13.44
CA SER A 47 6.67 5.80 -12.71
C SER A 47 6.15 4.39 -12.94
N ASN A 48 6.01 3.63 -11.86
CA ASN A 48 5.51 2.27 -11.87
C ASN A 48 4.47 2.07 -10.76
N LEU A 49 3.31 2.68 -10.96
CA LEU A 49 2.22 2.66 -9.97
C LEU A 49 1.69 1.26 -9.69
N ASN A 50 1.66 0.40 -10.71
CA ASN A 50 1.17 -0.96 -10.54
C ASN A 50 2.07 -1.73 -9.58
N ALA A 51 3.38 -1.75 -9.84
CA ALA A 51 4.31 -2.45 -8.95
C ALA A 51 4.39 -1.80 -7.58
N GLY A 52 4.42 -0.47 -7.50
CA GLY A 52 4.41 0.25 -6.23
C GLY A 52 3.20 -0.12 -5.37
N ASN A 53 1.99 -0.12 -5.95
CA ASN A 53 0.77 -0.48 -5.25
C ASN A 53 0.73 -1.96 -4.84
N VAL A 54 1.18 -2.88 -5.71
CA VAL A 54 1.28 -4.30 -5.39
C VAL A 54 2.19 -4.51 -4.18
N ILE A 55 3.40 -3.94 -4.23
CA ILE A 55 4.41 -4.13 -3.19
C ILE A 55 3.95 -3.49 -1.88
N LEU A 56 3.40 -2.27 -1.93
CA LEU A 56 2.83 -1.61 -0.75
C LEU A 56 1.70 -2.43 -0.14
N HIS A 57 0.76 -2.92 -0.95
CA HIS A 57 -0.32 -3.76 -0.45
C HIS A 57 0.23 -5.02 0.22
N PHE A 58 1.14 -5.74 -0.45
CA PHE A 58 1.76 -6.92 0.12
C PHE A 58 2.46 -6.64 1.45
N LEU A 59 3.33 -5.63 1.52
CA LEU A 59 4.05 -5.30 2.76
C LEU A 59 3.10 -4.92 3.89
N LEU A 60 2.07 -4.13 3.61
CA LEU A 60 1.07 -3.74 4.60
C LEU A 60 0.26 -4.95 5.10
N THR A 61 -0.04 -5.93 4.25
CA THR A 61 -0.74 -7.16 4.68
C THR A 61 0.09 -8.03 5.62
N ARG A 62 1.43 -7.87 5.64
CA ARG A 62 2.30 -8.55 6.61
C ARG A 62 2.39 -7.81 7.95
N LEU A 63 2.24 -6.49 7.90
CA LEU A 63 2.40 -5.61 9.06
C LEU A 63 1.10 -5.37 9.82
N LEU A 64 -0.03 -5.29 9.11
CA LEU A 64 -1.31 -4.90 9.67
C LEU A 64 -2.26 -6.08 9.82
N PRO A 65 -3.19 -6.03 10.78
CA PRO A 65 -4.31 -6.96 10.81
C PRO A 65 -5.22 -6.73 9.59
N ALA A 66 -5.83 -7.81 9.09
CA ALA A 66 -6.69 -7.78 7.91
C ALA A 66 -7.87 -6.79 8.03
N SER A 67 -8.34 -6.52 9.25
CA SER A 67 -9.41 -5.56 9.53
C SER A 67 -9.09 -4.12 9.11
N ARG A 68 -7.81 -3.73 9.05
CA ARG A 68 -7.39 -2.39 8.60
C ARG A 68 -7.29 -2.26 7.09
N ILE A 69 -7.29 -3.38 6.35
CA ILE A 69 -7.14 -3.40 4.89
C ILE A 69 -8.53 -3.55 4.27
N THR A 70 -9.17 -2.41 4.00
CA THR A 70 -10.56 -2.35 3.52
C THR A 70 -10.71 -2.41 1.99
N TRP A 71 -9.60 -2.42 1.27
CA TRP A 71 -9.59 -2.49 -0.20
C TRP A 71 -9.21 -3.87 -0.70
N ILE A 72 -9.86 -4.28 -1.79
CA ILE A 72 -9.54 -5.51 -2.53
C ILE A 72 -8.41 -5.18 -3.50
N PHE A 73 -7.46 -6.11 -3.64
CA PHE A 73 -6.39 -6.01 -4.62
C PHE A 73 -6.67 -6.87 -5.86
N PRO A 74 -6.56 -6.35 -7.10
CA PRO A 74 -6.16 -4.98 -7.45
C PRO A 74 -7.26 -3.94 -7.17
N PRO A 75 -6.90 -2.74 -6.67
CA PRO A 75 -7.87 -1.71 -6.34
C PRO A 75 -8.54 -1.17 -7.60
N LYS A 76 -9.87 -1.02 -7.55
CA LYS A 76 -10.61 -0.24 -8.56
C LYS A 76 -10.12 1.20 -8.54
N LYS A 77 -10.18 1.87 -9.71
CA LYS A 77 -9.83 3.31 -9.82
C LYS A 77 -10.56 4.17 -8.78
N THR A 78 -11.82 3.86 -8.49
CA THR A 78 -12.65 4.56 -7.50
C THR A 78 -12.17 4.39 -6.04
N CYS A 79 -11.41 3.34 -5.75
CA CYS A 79 -10.93 3.03 -4.39
C CYS A 79 -9.47 3.43 -4.17
N LEU A 80 -8.76 3.93 -5.21
CA LEU A 80 -7.35 4.31 -5.11
C LEU A 80 -7.11 5.46 -4.12
N SER A 81 -8.02 6.43 -4.04
CA SER A 81 -7.93 7.53 -3.08
C SER A 81 -8.02 7.04 -1.65
N GLN A 82 -8.95 6.12 -1.36
CA GLN A 82 -9.12 5.52 -0.04
C GLN A 82 -7.91 4.66 0.34
N MET A 83 -7.42 3.82 -0.58
CA MET A 83 -6.19 3.05 -0.38
C MET A 83 -5.03 3.98 -0.01
N ARG A 84 -4.81 5.06 -0.78
CA ARG A 84 -3.72 6.01 -0.51
C ARG A 84 -3.85 6.68 0.86
N LYS A 85 -5.06 7.05 1.29
CA LYS A 85 -5.29 7.61 2.63
C LYS A 85 -4.84 6.64 3.71
N THR A 86 -5.28 5.38 3.65
CA THR A 86 -4.91 4.38 4.66
C THR A 86 -3.42 4.05 4.61
N VAL A 87 -2.82 3.94 3.42
CA VAL A 87 -1.36 3.76 3.29
C VAL A 87 -0.62 4.91 3.96
N ILE A 88 -1.01 6.17 3.70
CA ILE A 88 -0.37 7.34 4.30
C ILE A 88 -0.53 7.37 5.82
N GLU A 89 -1.72 7.06 6.35
CA GLU A 89 -1.97 6.99 7.79
C GLU A 89 -1.05 5.97 8.45
N VAL A 90 -0.95 4.76 7.88
CA VAL A 90 -0.09 3.71 8.42
C VAL A 90 1.39 4.09 8.33
N LEU A 91 1.82 4.67 7.22
CA LEU A 91 3.22 5.11 7.09
C LEU A 91 3.55 6.18 8.15
N ARG A 92 2.64 7.13 8.42
CA ARG A 92 2.83 8.13 9.49
C ARG A 92 2.89 7.51 10.88
N GLU A 93 2.08 6.48 11.15
CA GLU A 93 2.16 5.73 12.42
C GLU A 93 3.52 5.02 12.55
N LEU A 94 4.03 4.43 11.48
CA LEU A 94 5.34 3.78 11.46
C LEU A 94 6.49 4.78 11.61
N GLU A 95 6.37 5.97 11.01
CA GLU A 95 7.31 7.08 11.23
C GLU A 95 7.32 7.52 12.70
N ALA A 96 6.15 7.72 13.30
CA ALA A 96 6.04 8.14 14.70
C ALA A 96 6.63 7.12 15.68
N LYS A 97 6.60 5.83 15.32
CA LYS A 97 7.24 4.73 16.07
C LYS A 97 8.73 4.58 15.79
N GLY A 98 9.30 5.34 14.87
CA GLY A 98 10.69 5.21 14.44
C GLY A 98 10.98 3.94 13.64
N CYS A 99 9.96 3.28 13.09
CA CYS A 99 10.11 2.05 12.30
C CYS A 99 10.59 2.33 10.87
N ILE A 100 10.32 3.52 10.34
CA ILE A 100 10.80 4.01 9.03
C ILE A 100 11.33 5.45 9.18
N PRO A 101 12.18 5.93 8.25
CA PRO A 101 12.74 7.28 8.33
C PRO A 101 11.67 8.38 8.29
N PRO A 102 11.93 9.53 8.93
CA PRO A 102 11.00 10.65 8.89
C PRO A 102 10.81 11.18 7.46
N HIS A 103 9.59 11.64 7.16
CA HIS A 103 9.20 12.18 5.86
C HIS A 103 9.21 11.18 4.68
N SER A 104 9.13 9.88 4.98
CA SER A 104 8.86 8.80 4.04
C SER A 104 7.38 8.76 3.60
N ALA A 105 6.45 9.15 4.47
CA ALA A 105 4.99 9.12 4.26
C ALA A 105 4.47 10.28 3.38
N ARG A 106 5.06 10.45 2.19
CA ARG A 106 4.67 11.49 1.23
C ARG A 106 3.66 10.96 0.22
N ASN A 107 2.51 11.63 0.11
CA ASN A 107 1.50 11.30 -0.90
C ASN A 107 2.11 11.33 -2.31
N THR A 108 2.98 12.31 -2.60
CA THR A 108 3.66 12.44 -3.89
C THR A 108 4.49 11.22 -4.27
N THR A 109 5.24 10.64 -3.31
CA THR A 109 6.03 9.42 -3.53
C THR A 109 5.13 8.24 -3.90
N ILE A 110 3.99 8.08 -3.22
CA ILE A 110 3.03 6.99 -3.48
C ILE A 110 2.29 7.20 -4.80
N THR A 111 1.88 8.44 -5.11
CA THR A 111 1.13 8.76 -6.33
C THR A 111 1.98 8.75 -7.59
N ALA A 112 3.28 9.02 -7.47
CA ALA A 112 4.21 8.95 -8.58
C ALA A 112 4.84 7.56 -8.71
N ALA A 113 5.07 6.86 -7.59
CA ALA A 113 5.73 5.55 -7.52
C ALA A 113 6.98 5.50 -8.41
N THR A 114 7.88 6.46 -8.20
CA THR A 114 9.07 6.67 -9.02
C THR A 114 10.19 7.28 -8.18
N GLY A 115 11.43 7.08 -8.64
CA GLY A 115 12.63 7.69 -8.11
C GLY A 115 13.15 7.05 -6.82
N PRO A 116 14.27 7.58 -6.31
CA PRO A 116 14.99 7.02 -5.17
C PRO A 116 14.15 6.96 -3.90
N ARG A 117 13.28 7.95 -3.66
CA ARG A 117 12.41 7.99 -2.49
C ARG A 117 11.40 6.84 -2.43
N MET A 118 10.94 6.35 -3.59
CA MET A 118 10.05 5.21 -3.62
C MET A 118 10.80 3.93 -3.23
N VAL A 119 12.00 3.74 -3.78
CA VAL A 119 12.88 2.60 -3.46
C VAL A 119 13.23 2.61 -1.98
N GLU A 120 13.64 3.76 -1.46
CA GLU A 120 13.98 3.96 -0.05
C GLU A 120 12.80 3.62 0.88
N LEU A 121 11.62 4.16 0.61
CA LEU A 121 10.40 3.86 1.35
C LEU A 121 10.11 2.35 1.37
N LEU A 122 10.11 1.72 0.20
CA LEU A 122 9.84 0.29 0.08
C LEU A 122 10.90 -0.55 0.79
N TYR A 123 12.17 -0.16 0.68
CA TYR A 123 13.29 -0.82 1.35
C TYR A 123 13.12 -0.81 2.87
N TYR A 124 12.90 0.36 3.49
CA TYR A 124 12.71 0.46 4.92
C TYR A 124 11.45 -0.29 5.38
N LEU A 125 10.35 -0.16 4.63
CA LEU A 125 9.12 -0.88 4.94
C LEU A 125 9.29 -2.40 4.86
N SER A 126 10.00 -2.90 3.84
CA SER A 126 10.29 -4.33 3.68
C SER A 126 11.22 -4.86 4.77
N SER A 127 12.21 -4.07 5.19
CA SER A 127 13.14 -4.42 6.26
C SER A 127 12.41 -4.51 7.60
N HIS A 128 11.51 -3.56 7.88
CA HIS A 128 10.65 -3.61 9.06
C HIS A 128 9.71 -4.82 9.03
N ALA A 129 9.06 -5.08 7.89
CA ALA A 129 8.20 -6.26 7.72
C ALA A 129 8.95 -7.58 7.93
N LEU A 130 10.19 -7.67 7.42
CA LEU A 130 11.05 -8.82 7.63
C LEU A 130 11.42 -8.99 9.12
N ALA A 131 11.79 -7.91 9.81
CA ALA A 131 12.09 -7.95 11.24
C ALA A 131 10.89 -8.45 12.06
N VAL A 132 9.68 -7.94 11.77
CA VAL A 132 8.44 -8.41 12.41
C VAL A 132 8.17 -9.88 12.10
N PHE A 133 8.35 -10.31 10.85
CA PHE A 133 8.17 -11.70 10.44
C PHE A 133 9.13 -12.65 11.17
N LEU A 134 10.42 -12.30 11.25
CA LEU A 134 11.43 -13.09 11.95
C LEU A 134 11.17 -13.15 13.45
N ALA A 135 10.77 -12.04 14.08
CA ALA A 135 10.41 -12.00 15.49
C ALA A 135 9.23 -12.93 15.81
N ARG A 136 8.18 -12.92 14.97
CA ARG A 136 7.04 -13.86 15.08
C ARG A 136 7.49 -15.31 14.94
N LYS A 137 8.36 -15.60 13.97
CA LYS A 137 8.89 -16.95 13.74
C LYS A 137 9.74 -17.47 14.91
N ALA A 138 10.54 -16.60 15.52
CA ALA A 138 11.39 -16.95 16.66
C ALA A 138 10.59 -17.13 17.97
N GLY A 139 9.46 -16.44 18.10
CA GLY A 139 8.64 -16.41 19.31
C GLY A 139 7.80 -17.66 19.60
N GLY A 140 7.73 -18.64 18.68
CA GLY A 140 7.13 -19.97 18.93
C GLY A 140 5.64 -20.00 19.31
N THR A 141 4.95 -18.86 19.42
CA THR A 141 3.51 -18.83 19.64
C THR A 141 2.82 -19.17 18.32
N GLY A 142 1.91 -20.16 18.36
CA GLY A 142 1.04 -20.55 17.25
C GLY A 142 0.03 -19.48 16.85
N GLU A 143 0.46 -18.22 16.76
CA GLU A 143 -0.30 -17.14 16.18
C GLU A 143 -0.16 -17.28 14.67
N GLU A 144 -1.28 -17.75 14.11
CA GLU A 144 -1.59 -17.99 12.71
C GLU A 144 -0.62 -17.32 11.75
N ALA A 145 0.12 -18.15 10.99
CA ALA A 145 0.97 -17.71 9.90
C ALA A 145 0.27 -16.59 9.14
N PRO A 146 0.96 -15.45 8.86
CA PRO A 146 0.31 -14.29 8.27
C PRO A 146 -0.46 -14.78 7.05
N PRO A 147 -1.78 -14.54 6.99
CA PRO A 147 -2.67 -15.27 6.10
C PRO A 147 -1.98 -15.35 4.76
N VAL A 148 -1.69 -16.57 4.32
CA VAL A 148 -1.39 -16.79 2.91
C VAL A 148 -2.61 -16.19 2.26
N HIS A 149 -2.46 -14.98 1.70
CA HIS A 149 -3.55 -14.37 0.97
C HIS A 149 -3.86 -15.40 -0.10
N ARG A 150 -4.91 -16.20 0.15
CA ARG A 150 -5.62 -16.93 -0.87
C ARG A 150 -6.14 -15.80 -1.74
N HIS A 151 -5.33 -15.43 -2.72
CA HIS A 151 -5.83 -14.68 -3.83
C HIS A 151 -6.97 -15.53 -4.36
N VAL A 152 -8.17 -14.94 -4.25
CA VAL A 152 -9.43 -15.51 -4.68
C VAL A 152 -9.25 -15.91 -6.14
N SER A 153 -8.99 -17.19 -6.35
CA SER A 153 -8.55 -17.73 -7.64
C SER A 153 -9.74 -18.05 -8.54
N THR A 154 -10.95 -18.12 -7.97
CA THR A 154 -12.15 -18.43 -8.75
C THR A 154 -12.93 -17.15 -9.11
N LYS A 155 -13.30 -17.05 -10.39
CA LYS A 155 -14.08 -15.95 -10.96
C LYS A 155 -15.40 -15.72 -10.19
N SER A 156 -15.96 -16.77 -9.58
CA SER A 156 -17.20 -16.76 -8.80
C SER A 156 -17.08 -16.06 -7.44
N GLU A 157 -16.01 -16.30 -6.70
CA GLU A 157 -15.77 -15.69 -5.38
C GLU A 157 -15.41 -14.20 -5.51
N LEU A 158 -14.69 -13.84 -6.58
CA LEU A 158 -14.39 -12.45 -6.94
C LEU A 158 -15.67 -11.65 -7.20
N VAL A 159 -16.69 -12.26 -7.84
CA VAL A 159 -18.01 -11.65 -8.06
C VAL A 159 -18.80 -11.48 -6.76
N ALA A 160 -18.74 -12.45 -5.84
CA ALA A 160 -19.41 -12.36 -4.54
C ALA A 160 -18.85 -11.23 -3.67
N MET A 161 -17.52 -11.11 -3.57
CA MET A 161 -16.85 -10.00 -2.89
C MET A 161 -17.07 -8.65 -3.58
N HIS A 162 -17.18 -8.63 -4.91
CA HIS A 162 -17.43 -7.41 -5.67
C HIS A 162 -18.82 -6.83 -5.36
N ARG A 163 -19.83 -7.68 -5.12
CA ARG A 163 -21.19 -7.26 -4.74
C ARG A 163 -21.24 -6.66 -3.34
N THR A 164 -20.55 -7.26 -2.37
CA THR A 164 -20.48 -6.73 -0.99
C THR A 164 -19.65 -5.45 -0.90
N HIS A 165 -18.56 -5.33 -1.67
CA HIS A 165 -17.69 -4.14 -1.68
C HIS A 165 -18.32 -2.94 -2.41
N LEU A 166 -19.06 -3.16 -3.51
CA LEU A 166 -19.84 -2.09 -4.12
C LEU A 166 -20.85 -1.50 -3.14
N ALA A 167 -21.47 -2.34 -2.29
CA ALA A 167 -22.43 -1.90 -1.30
C ALA A 167 -21.81 -1.13 -0.12
N SER A 168 -20.50 -1.26 0.14
CA SER A 168 -19.79 -0.47 1.16
C SER A 168 -19.23 0.84 0.58
N CYS A 169 -18.78 0.83 -0.68
CA CYS A 169 -18.37 2.06 -1.37
C CYS A 169 -19.53 3.01 -1.67
N THR A 170 -20.75 2.51 -1.92
CA THR A 170 -21.93 3.37 -2.12
C THR A 170 -22.52 3.90 -0.82
N ARG A 171 -22.43 3.15 0.29
CA ARG A 171 -22.92 3.58 1.62
C ARG A 171 -22.09 4.68 2.28
N GLY A 172 -20.87 4.92 1.82
CA GLY A 172 -20.03 6.03 2.30
C GLY A 172 -20.39 7.41 1.71
N SER A 173 -21.42 7.52 0.87
CA SER A 173 -21.75 8.75 0.12
C SER A 173 -23.20 9.24 0.33
N SER A 174 -23.81 8.95 1.48
CA SER A 174 -25.19 9.37 1.79
C SER A 174 -25.33 10.11 3.13
N SER A 175 -24.46 11.08 3.40
CA SER A 175 -24.66 12.04 4.49
C SER A 175 -24.13 13.41 4.12
N CYS A 176 -24.72 14.04 3.09
CA CYS A 176 -24.45 15.45 2.80
C CYS A 176 -25.59 16.11 2.01
N TRP A 177 -26.86 15.90 2.37
CA TRP A 177 -27.97 16.73 1.89
C TRP A 177 -29.04 16.84 2.98
N THR A 178 -28.72 17.57 4.05
CA THR A 178 -29.73 18.23 4.88
C THR A 178 -29.13 19.55 5.35
N HIS A 179 -29.39 20.63 4.61
CA HIS A 179 -29.81 21.92 5.16
C HIS A 179 -29.94 22.97 4.04
N ALA A 180 -30.92 23.86 4.22
CA ALA A 180 -31.06 25.18 3.62
C ALA A 180 -31.99 25.33 2.39
N THR A 181 -33.31 25.31 2.63
CA THR A 181 -34.21 26.31 2.02
C THR A 181 -35.26 26.76 3.03
N GLY A 182 -34.93 27.80 3.80
CA GLY A 182 -35.85 28.44 4.75
C GLY A 182 -35.58 29.93 4.82
N ARG A 183 -36.10 30.70 3.86
CA ARG A 183 -36.46 32.12 4.01
C ARG A 183 -37.25 32.60 2.79
N ARG A 184 -38.58 32.63 2.90
CA ARG A 184 -39.44 33.49 2.09
C ARG A 184 -39.43 34.88 2.71
N SER A 185 -38.80 35.85 2.05
CA SER A 185 -39.06 37.26 2.29
C SER A 185 -40.33 37.66 1.52
N ARG A 186 -41.28 38.24 2.24
CA ARG A 186 -42.48 38.89 1.71
C ARG A 186 -42.09 40.23 1.06
N LEU A 187 -42.64 40.51 -0.11
CA LEU A 187 -42.74 41.86 -0.67
C LEU A 187 -44.01 42.53 -0.13
N PRO A 188 -44.01 43.82 0.21
CA PRO A 188 -45.23 44.60 0.28
C PRO A 188 -45.49 45.32 -1.04
N SER A 189 -46.78 45.40 -1.38
CA SER A 189 -47.35 46.28 -2.41
C SER A 189 -47.38 47.73 -1.96
#